data_AF-A0A7S2C574-F1
#
_entry.id   AF-A0A7S2C574-F1
#
_cell.length_a   1.000
_cell.length_b   1.000
_cell.length_c   1.000
_cell.angle_alpha   90.00
_cell.angle_beta   90.00
_cell.angle_gamma   90.00
#
_symmetry.space_group_name_H-M   'P 1'
#
loop_
_entity.id
_entity.type
_entity.pdbx_description
1 polymer ?
#
loop_
_entity_poly.entity_id
_entity_poly.type
_entity_poly.pdbx_seq_one_letter_code
_entity_poly.pdbx_strand_id
1 'polypeptide(L)'
;ALTGGYSQVDVSADAFLDEQAFERLPNVPPSPFKVAGQEVCLVCMRGGTVASINGLDQLRKLPSFVSLDTDVKVGGEVSASVDLFTCAGSLILMHQDPAVFEEDLRTVRQMETECALFDLQEESCSSSEANDSAAEADASASTASEPEVEAEEERHEQ
;
A
#
# COMPACT_ATOMS: atom_id res chain seq x y z
N ALA A 1 -12.57 -18.02 -13.31
CA ALA A 1 -12.98 -16.60 -13.22
C ALA A 1 -13.97 -16.39 -12.09
N LEU A 2 -13.57 -15.66 -11.05
CA LEU A 2 -14.27 -15.59 -9.76
C LEU A 2 -15.65 -14.93 -9.82
N THR A 3 -15.92 -14.08 -10.81
CA THR A 3 -17.18 -13.28 -10.85
C THR A 3 -17.97 -13.38 -12.16
N GLY A 4 -17.35 -13.80 -13.27
CA GLY A 4 -17.94 -13.68 -14.61
C GLY A 4 -17.94 -14.94 -15.50
N GLY A 5 -17.34 -16.05 -15.07
CA GLY A 5 -17.22 -17.27 -15.88
C GLY A 5 -16.03 -17.28 -16.87
N TYR A 6 -15.47 -16.12 -17.20
CA TYR A 6 -14.21 -15.93 -17.94
C TYR A 6 -13.41 -14.75 -17.35
N SER A 7 -12.08 -14.75 -17.50
CA SER A 7 -11.21 -13.63 -17.08
C SER A 7 -10.65 -12.90 -18.30
N GLN A 8 -10.13 -11.68 -18.10
CA GLN A 8 -9.46 -10.95 -19.16
C GLN A 8 -8.29 -11.75 -19.75
N VAL A 9 -7.58 -12.52 -18.93
CA VAL A 9 -6.45 -13.36 -19.36
C VAL A 9 -6.95 -14.51 -20.25
N ASP A 10 -8.00 -15.21 -19.83
CA ASP A 10 -8.59 -16.30 -20.62
C ASP A 10 -9.07 -15.78 -22.00
N VAL A 11 -9.79 -14.66 -21.99
CA VAL A 11 -10.33 -14.02 -23.20
C VAL A 11 -9.22 -13.50 -24.12
N SER A 12 -8.11 -13.04 -23.53
CA SER A 12 -6.94 -12.64 -24.31
C SER A 12 -6.29 -13.84 -25.00
N ALA A 13 -6.21 -14.98 -24.33
CA ALA A 13 -5.73 -16.21 -24.94
C ALA A 13 -6.65 -16.66 -26.08
N ASP A 14 -7.97 -16.63 -25.88
CA ASP A 14 -8.96 -16.93 -26.91
C ASP A 14 -8.80 -16.00 -28.12
N ALA A 15 -8.59 -14.70 -27.91
CA ALA A 15 -8.38 -13.74 -29.00
C ALA A 15 -7.17 -14.08 -29.91
N PHE A 16 -6.14 -14.74 -29.37
CA PHE A 16 -4.96 -15.14 -30.15
C PHE A 16 -5.03 -16.57 -30.69
N LEU A 17 -5.75 -17.47 -30.01
CA LEU A 17 -5.65 -18.92 -30.23
C LEU A 17 -6.98 -19.57 -30.68
N ASP A 18 -8.13 -18.95 -30.40
CA ASP A 18 -9.47 -19.44 -30.76
C ASP A 18 -10.43 -18.25 -31.03
N GLU A 19 -10.34 -17.72 -32.25
CA GLU A 19 -11.16 -16.60 -32.71
C GLU A 19 -12.67 -16.85 -32.53
N GLN A 20 -13.13 -18.08 -32.75
CA GLN A 20 -14.55 -18.42 -32.57
C GLN A 20 -14.98 -18.37 -31.10
N ALA A 21 -14.10 -18.77 -30.17
CA ALA A 21 -14.38 -18.61 -28.73
C ALA A 21 -14.47 -17.14 -28.34
N PHE A 22 -13.55 -16.31 -28.85
CA PHE A 22 -13.56 -14.88 -28.63
C PHE A 22 -14.83 -14.20 -29.17
N GLU A 23 -15.23 -14.51 -30.40
CA GLU A 23 -16.43 -13.94 -31.04
C GLU A 23 -17.75 -14.31 -30.32
N ARG A 24 -17.79 -15.41 -29.57
CA ARG A 24 -18.97 -15.81 -28.78
C ARG A 24 -19.17 -14.97 -27.51
N LEU A 25 -18.16 -14.22 -27.09
CA LEU A 25 -18.24 -13.43 -25.87
C LEU A 25 -19.19 -12.23 -26.06
N PRO A 26 -19.97 -11.86 -25.04
CA PRO A 26 -20.83 -10.69 -25.12
C PRO A 26 -19.98 -9.41 -25.12
N ASN A 27 -20.37 -8.43 -25.94
CA ASN A 27 -19.73 -7.11 -25.96
C ASN A 27 -19.82 -6.35 -24.62
N VAL A 28 -20.79 -6.72 -23.78
CA VAL A 28 -20.99 -6.15 -22.44
C VAL A 28 -21.01 -7.28 -21.42
N PRO A 29 -20.21 -7.20 -20.34
CA PRO A 29 -20.25 -8.19 -19.27
C PRO A 29 -21.66 -8.35 -18.67
N PRO A 30 -22.06 -9.55 -18.22
CA PRO A 30 -23.35 -9.77 -17.60
C PRO A 30 -23.57 -8.86 -16.38
N SER A 31 -24.78 -8.30 -16.28
CA SER A 31 -25.23 -7.47 -15.16
C SER A 31 -26.54 -8.03 -14.59
N PRO A 32 -26.77 -7.96 -13.26
CA PRO A 32 -25.86 -7.43 -12.23
C PRO A 32 -24.66 -8.35 -11.96
N PHE A 33 -23.61 -7.81 -11.33
CA PHE A 33 -22.51 -8.63 -10.82
C PHE A 33 -23.04 -9.67 -9.84
N LYS A 34 -22.47 -10.89 -9.89
CA LYS A 34 -22.93 -12.01 -9.07
C LYS A 34 -22.59 -11.85 -7.58
N VAL A 35 -21.48 -11.17 -7.29
CA VAL A 35 -20.91 -11.00 -5.94
C VAL A 35 -20.17 -9.67 -5.87
N ALA A 36 -20.08 -9.11 -4.65
CA ALA A 36 -19.19 -7.99 -4.38
C ALA A 36 -17.76 -8.54 -4.22
N GLY A 37 -16.80 -7.91 -4.89
CA GLY A 37 -15.40 -8.25 -4.79
C GLY A 37 -14.51 -7.04 -5.05
N GLN A 38 -13.42 -6.94 -4.30
CA GLN A 38 -12.51 -5.81 -4.36
C GLN A 38 -11.08 -6.24 -4.02
N GLU A 39 -10.14 -5.66 -4.75
CA GLU A 39 -8.74 -5.60 -4.34
C GLU A 39 -8.52 -4.45 -3.36
N VAL A 40 -7.92 -4.79 -2.21
CA VAL A 40 -7.59 -3.85 -1.15
C VAL A 40 -6.07 -3.80 -1.01
N CYS A 41 -5.47 -2.70 -1.49
CA CYS A 41 -4.09 -2.38 -1.15
C CYS A 41 -4.01 -2.05 0.35
N LEU A 42 -3.17 -2.80 1.07
CA LEU A 42 -2.98 -2.66 2.51
C LEU A 42 -2.09 -1.47 2.83
N VAL A 43 -2.56 -0.58 3.69
CA VAL A 43 -1.89 0.67 4.04
C VAL A 43 -1.18 0.55 5.39
N CYS A 44 0.12 0.79 5.40
CA CYS A 44 0.90 0.99 6.62
C CYS A 44 0.92 2.47 7.01
N MET A 45 0.43 2.80 8.20
CA MET A 45 0.49 4.18 8.72
C MET A 45 1.85 4.54 9.33
N ARG A 46 2.69 3.54 9.61
CA ARG A 46 4.03 3.72 10.20
C ARG A 46 5.00 2.68 9.64
N GLY A 47 6.29 3.02 9.65
CA GLY A 47 7.37 2.12 9.28
C GLY A 47 8.14 1.58 10.48
N GLY A 48 8.89 0.50 10.25
CA GLY A 48 9.78 -0.13 11.22
C GLY A 48 10.14 -1.56 10.85
N THR A 49 10.91 -2.22 11.72
CA THR A 49 11.24 -3.64 11.57
C THR A 49 10.11 -4.51 12.09
N VAL A 50 9.64 -5.46 11.28
CA VAL A 50 8.52 -6.35 11.63
C VAL A 50 8.95 -7.37 12.67
N ALA A 51 8.31 -7.33 13.84
CA ALA A 51 8.43 -8.33 14.89
C ALA A 51 7.46 -9.50 14.70
N SER A 52 6.24 -9.24 14.21
CA SER A 52 5.20 -10.26 14.01
C SER A 52 4.21 -9.88 12.90
N ILE A 53 3.65 -10.91 12.25
CA ILE A 53 2.67 -10.81 11.16
C ILE A 53 1.28 -11.32 11.56
N ASN A 54 0.99 -11.42 12.86
CA ASN A 54 -0.27 -11.96 13.37
C ASN A 54 -1.51 -11.21 12.85
N GLY A 55 -1.38 -9.91 12.53
CA GLY A 55 -2.45 -9.14 11.90
C GLY A 55 -2.83 -9.68 10.52
N LEU A 56 -1.85 -10.06 9.70
CA LEU A 56 -2.11 -10.71 8.41
C LEU A 56 -2.80 -12.07 8.56
N ASP A 57 -2.46 -12.83 9.60
CA ASP A 57 -3.13 -14.10 9.89
C ASP A 57 -4.59 -13.92 10.33
N GLN A 58 -4.95 -12.77 10.88
CA GLN A 58 -6.34 -12.41 11.16
C GLN A 58 -7.10 -12.08 9.87
N LEU A 59 -6.46 -11.35 8.94
CA LEU A 59 -7.05 -11.05 7.63
C LEU A 59 -7.39 -12.32 6.84
N ARG A 60 -6.52 -13.35 6.92
CA ARG A 60 -6.75 -14.67 6.29
C ARG A 60 -7.96 -15.42 6.84
N LYS A 61 -8.50 -15.02 7.99
CA LYS A 61 -9.65 -15.65 8.65
C LYS A 61 -10.97 -14.92 8.38
N LEU A 62 -10.94 -13.79 7.67
CA LEU A 62 -12.15 -13.05 7.31
C LEU A 62 -13.06 -13.90 6.41
N PRO A 63 -14.39 -13.89 6.60
CA PRO A 63 -15.34 -14.61 5.75
C PRO A 63 -15.22 -14.28 4.25
N SER A 64 -14.89 -13.04 3.91
CA SER A 64 -14.71 -12.59 2.53
C SER A 64 -13.30 -12.81 1.97
N PHE A 65 -12.38 -13.44 2.72
CA PHE A 65 -11.00 -13.65 2.26
C PHE A 65 -10.92 -14.56 1.02
N VAL A 66 -10.21 -14.10 -0.02
CA VAL A 66 -9.88 -14.91 -1.21
C VAL A 66 -8.38 -15.18 -1.29
N SER A 67 -7.56 -14.12 -1.28
CA SER A 67 -6.10 -14.23 -1.36
C SER A 67 -5.43 -13.00 -0.75
N LEU A 68 -4.17 -13.16 -0.34
CA LEU A 68 -3.32 -12.09 0.15
C LEU A 68 -1.93 -12.28 -0.44
N ASP A 69 -1.49 -11.28 -1.20
CA ASP A 69 -0.16 -11.19 -1.80
C ASP A 69 0.64 -10.12 -1.05
N THR A 70 1.71 -10.54 -0.37
CA THR A 70 2.57 -9.66 0.43
C THR A 70 3.96 -10.25 0.55
N ASP A 71 4.97 -9.39 0.43
CA ASP A 71 6.38 -9.76 0.63
C ASP A 71 6.85 -9.50 2.07
N VAL A 72 5.95 -9.03 2.95
CA VAL A 72 6.27 -8.69 4.34
C VAL A 72 6.49 -9.97 5.15
N LYS A 73 7.63 -10.03 5.83
CA LYS A 73 8.04 -11.15 6.69
C LYS A 73 8.63 -10.64 7.99
N VAL A 74 8.61 -11.48 9.01
CA VAL A 74 9.28 -11.19 10.29
C VAL A 74 10.77 -10.92 10.05
N GLY A 75 11.28 -9.85 10.65
CA GLY A 75 12.63 -9.33 10.46
C GLY A 75 12.83 -8.50 9.19
N GLY A 76 11.80 -8.36 8.34
CA GLY A 76 11.79 -7.41 7.23
C GLY A 76 11.48 -5.99 7.69
N GLU A 77 11.78 -5.01 6.85
CA GLU A 77 11.39 -3.61 7.05
C GLU A 77 10.10 -3.30 6.28
N VAL A 78 9.24 -2.52 6.92
CA VAL A 78 8.08 -1.88 6.28
C VAL A 78 8.20 -0.38 6.44
N SER A 79 7.77 0.37 5.44
CA SER A 79 7.67 1.83 5.50
C SER A 79 6.21 2.26 5.61
N ALA A 80 5.97 3.51 6.00
CA ALA A 80 4.65 4.10 5.86
C ALA A 80 4.30 4.17 4.36
N SER A 81 3.10 3.72 4.00
CA SER A 81 2.65 3.66 2.61
C SER A 81 2.30 5.07 2.12
N VAL A 82 2.93 5.48 1.02
CA VAL A 82 2.70 6.77 0.35
C VAL A 82 2.19 6.60 -1.08
N ASP A 83 2.28 5.39 -1.62
CA ASP A 83 1.88 5.01 -2.96
C ASP A 83 1.56 3.49 -3.04
N LEU A 84 1.30 3.00 -4.25
CA LEU A 84 1.01 1.57 -4.49
C LEU A 84 2.23 0.67 -4.31
N PHE A 85 3.46 1.18 -4.47
CA PHE A 85 4.68 0.37 -4.35
C PHE A 85 5.12 0.20 -2.89
N THR A 86 4.74 1.14 -2.04
CA THR A 86 4.98 1.15 -0.60
C THR A 86 3.81 0.55 0.20
N CYS A 87 2.78 0.03 -0.48
CA CYS A 87 1.71 -0.71 0.20
C CYS A 87 2.24 -2.04 0.76
N ALA A 88 1.67 -2.49 1.87
CA ALA A 88 2.16 -3.68 2.57
C ALA A 88 1.80 -4.98 1.83
N GLY A 89 0.88 -4.92 0.88
CA GLY A 89 0.40 -6.05 0.11
C GLY A 89 -0.97 -5.77 -0.51
N SER A 90 -1.44 -6.74 -1.30
CA SER A 90 -2.75 -6.75 -1.92
C SER A 90 -3.61 -7.85 -1.32
N LEU A 91 -4.77 -7.46 -0.79
CA LEU A 91 -5.78 -8.36 -0.22
C LEU A 91 -6.99 -8.42 -1.15
N ILE A 92 -7.33 -9.61 -1.63
CA ILE A 92 -8.54 -9.82 -2.42
C ILE A 92 -9.67 -10.27 -1.51
N LEU A 93 -10.73 -9.48 -1.46
CA LEU A 93 -11.96 -9.78 -0.73
C LEU A 93 -13.11 -10.05 -1.71
N MET A 94 -13.95 -11.04 -1.40
CA MET A 94 -15.14 -11.37 -2.17
C MET A 94 -16.16 -12.10 -1.30
N HIS A 95 -17.42 -11.66 -1.33
CA HIS A 95 -18.50 -12.35 -0.64
C HIS A 95 -19.84 -12.17 -1.37
N GLN A 96 -20.74 -13.14 -1.23
CA GLN A 96 -22.08 -13.08 -1.84
C GLN A 96 -23.00 -12.10 -1.11
N ASP A 97 -22.89 -12.06 0.22
CA ASP A 97 -23.61 -11.10 1.06
C ASP A 97 -22.82 -9.77 1.13
N PRO A 98 -23.38 -8.66 0.64
CA PRO A 98 -22.72 -7.35 0.69
C PRO A 98 -22.52 -6.83 2.12
N ALA A 99 -23.34 -7.25 3.09
CA ALA A 99 -23.19 -6.80 4.47
C ALA A 99 -21.91 -7.37 5.11
N VAL A 100 -21.63 -8.66 4.88
CA VAL A 100 -20.40 -9.33 5.33
C VAL A 100 -19.17 -8.72 4.66
N PHE A 101 -19.24 -8.47 3.35
CA PHE A 101 -18.15 -7.81 2.62
C PHE A 101 -17.84 -6.42 3.20
N GLU A 102 -18.86 -5.61 3.44
CA GLU A 102 -18.69 -4.26 3.97
C GLU A 102 -18.17 -4.25 5.43
N GLU A 103 -18.57 -5.23 6.23
CA GLU A 103 -18.05 -5.43 7.58
C GLU A 103 -16.57 -5.81 7.56
N ASP A 104 -16.19 -6.81 6.76
CA ASP A 104 -14.80 -7.23 6.63
C ASP A 104 -13.90 -6.11 6.08
N LEU A 105 -14.38 -5.37 5.06
CA LEU A 105 -13.66 -4.21 4.53
C LEU A 105 -13.44 -3.16 5.62
N ARG A 106 -14.45 -2.88 6.45
CA ARG A 106 -14.32 -1.96 7.59
C ARG A 106 -13.30 -2.46 8.60
N THR A 107 -13.31 -3.76 8.92
CA THR A 107 -12.32 -4.37 9.81
C THR A 107 -10.90 -4.19 9.27
N VAL A 108 -10.67 -4.43 7.97
CA VAL A 108 -9.36 -4.20 7.33
C VAL A 108 -8.91 -2.75 7.52
N ARG A 109 -9.77 -1.78 7.18
CA ARG A 109 -9.44 -0.34 7.30
C ARG A 109 -9.23 0.10 8.75
N GLN A 110 -9.94 -0.51 9.69
CA GLN A 110 -9.74 -0.27 11.10
C GLN A 110 -8.36 -0.79 11.55
N MET A 111 -7.98 -2.02 11.15
CA MET A 111 -6.67 -2.58 11.47
C MET A 111 -5.51 -1.74 10.89
N GLU A 112 -5.68 -1.16 9.70
CA GLU A 112 -4.71 -0.22 9.12
C GLU A 112 -4.53 1.03 9.99
N THR A 113 -5.65 1.63 10.40
CA THR A 113 -5.66 2.85 11.24
C THR A 113 -5.04 2.59 12.62
N GLU A 114 -5.33 1.43 13.20
CA GLU A 114 -4.81 1.01 14.50
C GLU A 114 -3.36 0.48 14.43
N CYS A 115 -2.74 0.47 13.24
CA CYS A 115 -1.42 -0.11 13.00
C CYS A 115 -1.32 -1.58 13.45
N ALA A 116 -2.41 -2.34 13.35
CA ALA A 116 -2.56 -3.70 13.85
C ALA A 116 -2.27 -4.78 12.79
N LEU A 117 -1.87 -4.38 11.57
CA LEU A 117 -1.43 -5.32 10.53
C LEU A 117 -0.14 -6.05 10.91
N PHE A 118 0.76 -5.35 11.62
CA PHE A 118 2.08 -5.83 12.01
C PHE A 118 2.46 -5.32 13.40
N ASP A 119 3.16 -6.15 14.14
CA ASP A 119 3.88 -5.69 15.33
C ASP A 119 5.27 -5.22 14.87
N LEU A 120 5.66 -4.01 15.26
CA LEU A 120 6.98 -3.46 14.97
C LEU A 120 7.88 -3.55 16.21
N GLN A 121 9.18 -3.77 15.99
CA GLN A 121 10.15 -3.74 17.07
C GLN A 121 10.22 -2.34 17.69
N GLU A 122 10.34 -2.27 19.02
CA GLU A 122 10.64 -1.00 19.69
C GLU A 122 12.09 -0.62 19.41
N GLU A 123 12.32 0.57 18.87
CA GLU A 123 13.67 1.12 18.81
C GLU A 123 14.13 1.39 20.24
N SER A 124 15.00 0.52 20.77
CA SER A 124 15.66 0.79 22.04
C SER A 124 16.53 2.03 21.89
N CYS A 125 16.03 3.16 22.37
CA CYS A 125 16.77 4.41 22.45
C CYS A 125 17.89 4.22 23.49
N SER A 126 19.06 3.74 23.07
CA SER A 126 20.25 3.76 23.92
C SER A 126 20.72 5.21 24.00
N SER A 127 20.16 5.97 24.94
CA SER A 127 20.68 7.28 25.32
C SER A 127 22.12 7.11 25.81
N SER A 128 23.10 7.42 24.97
CA SER A 128 24.46 7.63 25.43
C SER A 128 24.47 8.96 26.20
N GLU A 129 24.32 8.90 27.51
CA GLU A 129 24.63 10.01 28.40
C GLU A 129 26.14 10.29 28.34
N ALA A 130 26.56 11.12 27.39
CA ALA A 130 27.87 11.75 27.40
C ALA A 130 27.81 12.98 28.31
N ASN A 131 28.17 12.78 29.57
CA ASN A 131 28.43 13.84 30.53
C ASN A 131 29.93 14.18 30.47
N ASP A 132 30.33 15.34 29.92
CA ASP A 132 31.29 16.23 30.59
C ASP A 132 31.38 17.62 29.92
N SER A 133 31.78 18.59 30.73
CA SER A 133 31.52 20.03 30.67
C SER A 133 32.40 20.90 29.74
N ALA A 134 31.78 21.99 29.27
CA ALA A 134 32.25 23.38 29.12
C ALA A 134 33.74 23.71 28.85
N ALA A 135 33.96 24.48 27.76
CA ALA A 135 34.84 25.66 27.78
C ALA A 135 34.47 26.64 26.64
N GLU A 136 34.18 27.89 27.02
CA GLU A 136 33.90 29.04 26.16
C GLU A 136 35.16 29.65 25.51
N ALA A 137 34.91 30.65 24.64
CA ALA A 137 35.78 31.66 24.00
C ALA A 137 36.14 31.31 22.53
N ASP A 138 36.11 32.21 21.55
CA ASP A 138 36.21 33.67 21.54
C ASP A 138 35.71 34.22 20.17
N ALA A 139 35.46 35.51 20.14
CA ALA A 139 34.90 36.37 19.12
C ALA A 139 35.57 36.36 17.72
N SER A 140 34.81 36.73 16.68
CA SER A 140 34.94 38.04 16.00
C SER A 140 34.31 38.04 14.60
N ALA A 141 33.82 39.22 14.21
CA ALA A 141 33.01 39.51 13.05
C ALA A 141 33.77 39.48 11.70
N SER A 142 33.05 39.19 10.60
CA SER A 142 33.33 39.83 9.30
C SER A 142 32.11 39.79 8.37
N THR A 143 31.69 40.99 7.99
CA THR A 143 30.81 41.42 6.88
C THR A 143 31.15 40.84 5.50
N ALA A 144 30.12 40.60 4.68
CA ALA A 144 30.03 40.86 3.21
C ALA A 144 28.73 40.19 2.68
N SER A 145 27.66 40.95 2.48
CA SER A 145 27.19 41.49 1.18
C SER A 145 26.60 40.44 0.22
N GLU A 146 25.29 40.50 0.05
CA GLU A 146 24.50 39.85 -1.01
C GLU A 146 24.97 40.24 -2.41
N PRO A 147 24.66 39.41 -3.41
CA PRO A 147 23.97 39.99 -4.56
C PRO A 147 22.74 39.18 -5.00
N GLU A 148 21.70 39.95 -5.33
CA GLU A 148 20.55 39.57 -6.15
C GLU A 148 21.00 38.96 -7.48
N VAL A 149 20.31 37.90 -7.91
CA VAL A 149 20.30 37.47 -9.31
C VAL A 149 18.85 37.39 -9.75
N GLU A 150 18.47 38.35 -10.59
CA GLU A 150 17.22 38.42 -11.34
C GLU A 150 17.07 37.18 -12.24
N ALA A 151 15.89 36.56 -12.20
CA ALA A 151 15.46 35.60 -13.19
C ALA A 151 14.52 36.30 -14.19
N GLU A 152 15.09 36.79 -15.30
CA GLU A 152 14.36 36.98 -16.55
C GLU A 152 14.26 35.62 -17.25
N GLU A 153 13.05 35.11 -17.48
CA GLU A 153 12.81 34.15 -18.56
C GLU A 153 11.62 34.62 -19.39
N GLU A 154 11.96 35.14 -20.58
CA GLU A 154 11.05 35.52 -21.63
C GLU A 154 10.38 34.30 -22.29
N ARG A 155 9.19 34.58 -22.82
CA ARG A 155 8.32 33.76 -23.67
C ARG A 155 9.04 33.23 -24.92
N HIS A 156 8.64 32.04 -25.39
CA HIS A 156 8.22 31.72 -26.77
C HIS A 156 7.67 30.27 -26.77
N GLU A 157 6.36 30.08 -26.97
CA GLU A 157 5.73 29.63 -28.23
C GLU A 157 6.23 28.29 -28.78
N GLN A 158 5.40 27.25 -28.58
CA GLN A 158 4.86 26.38 -29.65
C GLN A 158 3.68 25.57 -29.15
#